data_AF-A0A0P9EZK9-F1
#
_entry.id   AF-A0A0P9EZK9-F1
#
_cell.length_a   1.000
_cell.length_b   1.000
_cell.length_c   1.000
_cell.angle_alpha   90.00
_cell.angle_beta   90.00
_cell.angle_gamma   90.00
#
_symmetry.space_group_name_H-M   'P 1'
#
loop_
_entity.id
_entity.type
_entity.pdbx_description
1 polymer ?
#
loop_
_entity_poly.entity_id
_entity_poly.type
_entity_poly.pdbx_seq_one_letter_code
_entity_poly.pdbx_strand_id
1 'polypeptide(L)'
;MTVAQPTESKRNFMMSTEIFEHPGLDIYAQMTFIVMKSYTAEAGIPTLEELAQYGRMSVKQAVKALQDLVNLRVLTQKMFRQIVGDFADDRLSWAAKGILSFCKDHRTATLKDIANLASQSGDNEHSIRKALRELRDLGYLEDYPELKKTAN
;
A
#
# COMPACT_ATOMS: atom_id res chain seq x y z
N MET A 1 39.78 4.85 -30.42
CA MET A 1 39.24 4.07 -29.29
C MET A 1 39.12 5.02 -28.11
N THR A 2 37.91 5.46 -27.78
CA THR A 2 37.67 6.42 -26.69
C THR A 2 36.70 5.76 -25.74
N VAL A 3 37.22 5.27 -24.61
CA VAL A 3 36.44 4.60 -23.58
C VAL A 3 35.68 5.68 -22.82
N ALA A 4 34.35 5.73 -22.99
CA ALA A 4 33.49 6.58 -22.18
C ALA A 4 33.49 6.05 -20.74
N GLN A 5 34.01 6.87 -19.81
CA GLN A 5 33.87 6.60 -18.38
C GLN A 5 32.40 6.78 -17.99
N PRO A 6 31.81 5.86 -17.21
CA PRO A 6 30.50 6.09 -16.62
C PRO A 6 30.63 7.22 -15.61
N THR A 7 29.96 8.34 -15.88
CA THR A 7 29.76 9.40 -14.89
C THR A 7 28.91 8.81 -13.77
N GLU A 8 29.54 8.37 -12.68
CA GLU A 8 28.85 8.18 -11.40
C GLU A 8 28.33 9.55 -10.97
N SER A 9 27.10 9.85 -11.37
CA SER A 9 26.34 10.95 -10.81
C SER A 9 26.32 10.77 -9.31
N LYS A 10 27.12 11.56 -8.58
CA LYS A 10 27.09 11.62 -7.13
C LYS A 10 25.63 11.84 -6.72
N ARG A 11 24.99 10.77 -6.25
CA ARG A 11 23.66 10.85 -5.65
C ARG A 11 23.82 11.73 -4.41
N ASN A 12 23.44 13.00 -4.51
CA ASN A 12 23.39 13.88 -3.35
C ASN A 12 22.29 13.36 -2.44
N PHE A 13 22.69 12.67 -1.37
CA PHE A 13 21.78 12.20 -0.33
C PHE A 13 21.52 13.34 0.65
N MET A 14 20.41 14.06 0.47
CA MET A 14 19.83 14.83 1.56
C MET A 14 18.92 13.90 2.36
N MET A 15 19.41 13.42 3.51
CA MET A 15 18.58 12.63 4.41
C MET A 15 17.61 13.57 5.11
N SER A 16 16.31 13.37 4.88
CA SER A 16 15.25 14.12 5.58
C SER A 16 15.39 13.91 7.09
N THR A 17 15.30 14.99 7.88
CA THR A 17 15.34 14.91 9.35
C THR A 17 14.05 14.37 9.95
N GLU A 18 12.98 14.22 9.17
CA GLU A 18 11.67 13.67 9.59
C GLU A 18 11.80 12.32 10.31
N ILE A 19 12.78 11.49 9.93
CA ILE A 19 13.02 10.20 10.60
C ILE A 19 13.41 10.36 12.07
N PHE A 20 14.09 11.46 12.42
CA PHE A 20 14.52 11.76 13.79
C PHE A 20 13.39 12.35 14.64
N GLU A 21 12.29 12.78 14.02
CA GLU A 21 11.08 13.23 14.72
C GLU A 21 10.28 12.02 15.29
N HIS A 22 10.64 10.80 14.90
CA HIS A 22 10.01 9.55 15.33
C HIS A 22 11.02 8.58 15.99
N PRO A 23 11.54 8.89 17.19
CA PRO A 23 12.62 8.13 17.83
C PRO A 23 12.25 6.68 18.23
N GLY A 24 10.96 6.33 18.19
CA GLY A 24 10.47 4.97 18.47
C GLY A 24 10.42 4.03 17.26
N LEU A 25 10.86 4.47 16.08
CA LEU A 25 10.86 3.64 14.88
C LEU A 25 11.88 2.51 14.99
N ASP A 26 11.45 1.29 14.66
CA ASP A 26 12.37 0.17 14.53
C ASP A 26 13.31 0.35 13.33
N ILE A 27 14.37 -0.47 13.29
CA ILE A 27 15.38 -0.40 12.23
C ILE A 27 14.79 -0.65 10.83
N TYR A 28 13.72 -1.42 10.71
CA TYR A 28 13.11 -1.74 9.41
C TYR A 28 12.28 -0.58 8.88
N ALA A 29 11.51 0.11 9.73
CA ALA A 29 10.82 1.33 9.37
C ALA A 29 11.79 2.46 9.00
N GLN A 30 12.89 2.58 9.75
CA GLN A 30 13.95 3.52 9.42
C GLN A 30 14.58 3.25 8.05
N MET A 31 14.97 2.00 7.79
CA MET A 31 15.55 1.61 6.50
C MET A 31 14.55 1.76 5.34
N THR A 32 13.28 1.41 5.58
CA THR A 32 12.19 1.61 4.61
C THR A 32 12.09 3.08 4.22
N PHE A 33 12.09 3.99 5.20
CA PHE A 33 12.06 5.43 4.95
C PHE A 33 13.27 5.91 4.15
N ILE A 34 14.48 5.46 4.50
CA ILE A 34 15.71 5.82 3.79
C ILE A 34 15.66 5.36 2.33
N VAL A 35 15.29 4.10 2.09
CA VAL A 35 15.15 3.56 0.72
C VAL A 35 14.12 4.37 -0.06
N MET A 36 12.94 4.61 0.52
CA MET A 36 11.88 5.40 -0.11
C MET A 36 12.34 6.81 -0.48
N LYS A 37 13.07 7.51 0.40
CA LYS A 37 13.59 8.86 0.12
C LYS A 37 14.74 8.87 -0.88
N SER A 38 15.41 7.73 -1.10
CA SER A 38 16.47 7.61 -2.10
C SER A 38 15.94 7.49 -3.53
N TYR A 39 14.66 7.16 -3.70
CA TYR A 39 14.01 7.17 -5.01
C TYR A 39 13.61 8.60 -5.35
N THR A 40 14.19 9.11 -6.44
CA THR A 40 13.82 10.42 -6.99
C THR A 40 12.52 10.31 -7.78
N ALA A 41 11.85 11.44 -8.03
CA ALA A 41 10.60 11.47 -8.81
C ALA A 41 10.73 10.81 -10.21
N GLU A 42 11.94 10.76 -10.78
CA GLU A 42 12.23 10.16 -12.08
C GLU A 42 12.47 8.63 -12.01
N ALA A 43 12.93 8.11 -10.86
CA ALA A 43 13.22 6.69 -10.68
C ALA A 43 11.97 5.83 -10.40
N GLY A 44 10.82 6.45 -10.17
CA GLY A 44 9.57 5.77 -9.81
C GLY A 44 9.49 5.43 -8.32
N ILE A 45 8.56 4.53 -7.97
CA ILE A 45 8.38 4.01 -6.60
C ILE A 45 9.01 2.60 -6.56
N PRO A 46 9.77 2.24 -5.50
CA PRO A 46 10.36 0.90 -5.40
C PRO A 46 9.28 -0.19 -5.39
N THR A 47 9.59 -1.35 -5.96
CA THR A 47 8.78 -2.55 -5.71
C THR A 47 8.98 -3.04 -4.27
N LEU A 48 8.07 -3.89 -3.79
CA LEU A 48 8.20 -4.47 -2.46
C LEU A 48 9.49 -5.32 -2.31
N GLU A 49 9.89 -6.02 -3.38
CA GLU A 49 11.11 -6.82 -3.44
C GLU A 49 12.37 -5.93 -3.40
N GLU A 50 12.38 -4.84 -4.16
CA GLU A 50 13.47 -3.86 -4.13
C GLU A 50 13.62 -3.23 -2.75
N LEU A 51 12.50 -2.90 -2.11
CA LEU A 51 12.48 -2.32 -0.78
C LEU A 51 13.05 -3.29 0.26
N ALA A 52 12.64 -4.55 0.20
CA ALA A 52 13.17 -5.61 1.06
C ALA A 52 14.68 -5.83 0.81
N GLN A 53 15.09 -5.87 -0.45
CA GLN A 53 16.48 -6.08 -0.86
C GLN A 53 17.40 -4.93 -0.38
N TYR A 54 17.06 -3.69 -0.70
CA TYR A 54 17.88 -2.52 -0.34
C TYR A 54 17.84 -2.22 1.14
N GLY A 55 16.70 -2.48 1.79
CA GLY A 55 16.53 -2.35 3.23
C GLY A 55 17.11 -3.52 4.04
N ARG A 56 17.68 -4.54 3.38
CA ARG A 56 18.29 -5.73 4.00
C ARG A 56 17.35 -6.44 4.97
N MET A 57 16.10 -6.61 4.55
CA MET A 57 15.05 -7.22 5.36
C MET A 57 14.21 -8.20 4.54
N SER A 58 13.39 -8.99 5.22
CA SER A 58 12.40 -9.84 4.53
C SER A 58 11.25 -9.00 3.98
N VAL A 59 10.55 -9.52 2.97
CA VAL A 59 9.32 -8.91 2.43
C VAL A 59 8.28 -8.66 3.54
N LYS A 60 8.13 -9.61 4.48
CA LYS A 60 7.21 -9.46 5.61
C LYS A 60 7.58 -8.28 6.52
N GLN A 61 8.88 -8.08 6.76
CA GLN A 61 9.38 -6.94 7.53
C GLN A 61 9.17 -5.62 6.76
N ALA A 62 9.37 -5.63 5.44
CA ALA A 62 9.09 -4.47 4.58
C ALA A 62 7.61 -4.06 4.62
N VAL A 63 6.68 -5.02 4.51
CA VAL A 63 5.23 -4.75 4.61
C VAL A 63 4.88 -4.14 5.97
N LYS A 64 5.39 -4.73 7.06
CA LYS A 64 5.16 -4.21 8.42
C LYS A 64 5.73 -2.79 8.57
N ALA A 65 6.95 -2.55 8.11
CA ALA A 65 7.60 -1.26 8.16
C ALA A 65 6.83 -0.18 7.38
N LEU A 66 6.35 -0.51 6.18
CA LEU A 66 5.47 0.36 5.40
C LEU A 66 4.17 0.68 6.15
N GLN A 67 3.56 -0.31 6.81
CA GLN A 67 2.36 -0.11 7.63
C GLN A 67 2.64 0.82 8.80
N ASP A 68 3.75 0.65 9.50
CA ASP A 68 4.12 1.49 10.65
C ASP A 68 4.35 2.94 10.21
N LEU A 69 4.97 3.17 9.05
CA LEU A 69 5.12 4.51 8.46
C LEU A 69 3.79 5.14 8.02
N VAL A 70 2.82 4.34 7.57
CA VAL A 70 1.46 4.83 7.29
C VAL A 70 0.75 5.25 8.58
N ASN A 71 0.87 4.46 9.64
CA ASN A 71 0.27 4.75 10.94
C ASN A 71 0.82 6.06 11.54
N LEU A 72 2.10 6.34 11.31
CA LEU A 72 2.75 7.60 11.70
C LEU A 72 2.48 8.76 10.73
N ARG A 73 1.69 8.55 9.67
CA ARG A 73 1.37 9.53 8.63
C ARG A 73 2.58 10.05 7.86
N VAL A 74 3.69 9.32 7.90
CA VAL A 74 4.89 9.57 7.09
C VAL A 74 4.66 9.11 5.65
N LEU A 75 3.93 8.00 5.48
CA LEU A 75 3.48 7.47 4.20
C LEU A 75 1.96 7.55 4.07
N THR A 76 1.48 7.71 2.83
CA THR A 76 0.04 7.68 2.54
C THR A 76 -0.44 6.25 2.31
N GLN A 77 -1.72 5.98 2.56
CA GLN A 77 -2.34 4.70 2.22
C GLN A 77 -2.20 4.38 0.73
N LYS A 78 -2.30 5.40 -0.14
CA LYS A 78 -2.10 5.25 -1.58
C LYS A 78 -0.71 4.71 -1.92
N MET A 79 0.35 5.26 -1.33
CA MET A 79 1.72 4.78 -1.56
C MET A 79 1.90 3.34 -1.06
N PHE A 80 1.36 3.02 0.12
CA PHE A 80 1.37 1.65 0.63
C PHE A 80 0.72 0.67 -0.38
N ARG A 81 -0.47 1.00 -0.88
CA ARG A 81 -1.18 0.16 -1.87
C ARG A 81 -0.38 -0.02 -3.15
N GLN A 82 0.29 1.03 -3.63
CA GLN A 82 1.11 0.96 -4.83
C GLN A 82 2.32 0.02 -4.68
N ILE A 83 2.92 -0.05 -3.49
CA ILE A 83 4.11 -0.88 -3.24
C ILE A 83 3.72 -2.32 -2.90
N VAL A 84 2.80 -2.48 -1.94
CA VAL A 84 2.43 -3.81 -1.43
C VAL A 84 1.49 -4.52 -2.40
N GLY A 85 0.62 -3.78 -3.07
CA GLY A 85 -0.43 -4.35 -3.90
C GLY A 85 -1.59 -4.92 -3.08
N ASP A 86 -2.73 -5.06 -3.74
CA ASP A 86 -4.00 -5.33 -3.07
C ASP A 86 -4.07 -6.72 -2.41
N PHE A 87 -3.46 -7.73 -3.03
CA PHE A 87 -3.55 -9.11 -2.56
C PHE A 87 -2.51 -9.46 -1.49
N ALA A 88 -1.39 -8.73 -1.42
CA ALA A 88 -0.37 -8.92 -0.41
C ALA A 88 -0.59 -8.07 0.86
N ASP A 89 -1.63 -7.21 0.89
CA ASP A 89 -2.02 -6.52 2.11
C ASP A 89 -2.72 -7.51 3.06
N ASP A 90 -1.97 -7.97 4.08
CA ASP A 90 -2.47 -8.86 5.12
C ASP A 90 -3.47 -8.18 6.07
N ARG A 91 -3.63 -6.86 6.00
CA ARG A 91 -4.65 -6.12 6.75
C ARG A 91 -6.04 -6.31 6.16
N LEU A 92 -6.14 -6.77 4.90
CA LEU A 92 -7.39 -7.06 4.22
C LEU A 92 -7.84 -8.51 4.44
N SER A 93 -9.08 -8.67 4.90
CA SER A 93 -9.77 -9.96 4.94
C SER A 93 -10.00 -10.53 3.54
N TRP A 94 -10.15 -11.86 3.46
CA TRP A 94 -10.46 -12.53 2.19
C TRP A 94 -11.75 -12.01 1.54
N ALA A 95 -12.77 -11.67 2.35
CA ALA A 95 -14.00 -11.05 1.86
C ALA A 95 -13.73 -9.67 1.25
N ALA A 96 -12.92 -8.83 1.91
CA ALA A 96 -12.52 -7.52 1.38
C ALA A 96 -11.71 -7.64 0.08
N LYS A 97 -10.76 -8.59 0.01
CA LYS A 97 -9.99 -8.87 -1.21
C LYS A 97 -10.88 -9.34 -2.37
N GLY A 98 -11.86 -10.21 -2.09
CA GLY A 98 -12.84 -10.68 -3.07
C GLY A 98 -13.70 -9.54 -3.63
N ILE A 99 -14.25 -8.70 -2.75
CA ILE A 99 -15.03 -7.52 -3.16
C ILE A 99 -14.16 -6.58 -4.00
N LEU A 100 -12.94 -6.29 -3.57
CA LEU A 100 -12.03 -5.41 -4.30
C LEU A 100 -11.71 -5.97 -5.70
N SER A 101 -11.49 -7.29 -5.81
CA SER A 101 -11.27 -7.95 -7.09
C SER A 101 -12.49 -7.79 -8.02
N PHE A 102 -13.70 -7.99 -7.50
CA PHE A 102 -14.92 -7.79 -8.28
C PHE A 102 -15.07 -6.33 -8.75
N CYS A 103 -14.76 -5.37 -7.88
CA CYS A 103 -14.86 -3.94 -8.20
C CYS A 103 -13.87 -3.51 -9.28
N LYS A 104 -12.70 -4.15 -9.40
CA LYS A 104 -11.73 -3.87 -10.47
C LYS A 104 -12.33 -4.09 -11.85
N ASP A 105 -13.13 -5.14 -12.00
CA ASP A 105 -13.81 -5.48 -13.25
C ASP A 105 -15.13 -4.69 -13.41
N HIS A 106 -15.69 -4.21 -12.31
CA HIS A 106 -16.99 -3.53 -12.25
C HIS A 106 -16.89 -2.21 -11.47
N ARG A 107 -16.22 -1.20 -12.05
CA ARG A 107 -15.94 0.08 -11.35
C ARG A 107 -17.19 0.85 -10.89
N THR A 108 -18.34 0.61 -11.50
CA THR A 108 -19.62 1.22 -11.16
C THR A 108 -20.51 0.32 -10.29
N ALA A 109 -19.94 -0.77 -9.75
CA ALA A 109 -20.68 -1.68 -8.88
C ALA A 109 -21.25 -0.93 -7.67
N THR A 110 -22.51 -1.24 -7.38
CA THR A 110 -23.24 -0.71 -6.23
C THR A 110 -23.22 -1.71 -5.08
N LEU A 111 -23.63 -1.26 -3.88
CA LEU A 111 -23.83 -2.16 -2.75
C LEU A 111 -24.79 -3.32 -3.08
N LYS A 112 -25.80 -3.08 -3.94
CA LYS A 112 -26.75 -4.11 -4.36
C LYS A 112 -26.08 -5.19 -5.20
N ASP A 113 -25.16 -4.81 -6.09
CA ASP A 113 -24.43 -5.76 -6.94
C ASP A 113 -23.53 -6.67 -6.09
N ILE A 114 -22.87 -6.10 -5.08
CA ILE A 114 -22.05 -6.85 -4.12
C ILE A 114 -22.93 -7.75 -3.24
N ALA A 115 -24.08 -7.26 -2.78
CA ALA A 115 -25.03 -8.07 -2.00
C ALA A 115 -25.58 -9.25 -2.82
N ASN A 116 -25.84 -9.05 -4.11
CA ASN A 116 -26.27 -10.11 -5.02
C ASN A 116 -25.20 -11.20 -5.16
N LEU A 117 -23.92 -10.83 -5.28
CA LEU A 117 -22.81 -11.79 -5.29
C LEU A 117 -22.72 -12.63 -4.01
N ALA A 118 -22.82 -11.97 -2.86
CA ALA A 118 -22.74 -12.64 -1.57
C ALA A 118 -23.93 -13.59 -1.34
N SER A 119 -25.12 -13.23 -1.82
CA SER A 119 -26.31 -14.09 -1.75
C SER A 119 -26.13 -15.40 -2.52
N GLN A 120 -25.32 -15.39 -3.59
CA GLN A 120 -24.96 -16.59 -4.35
C GLN A 120 -23.82 -17.40 -3.69
N SER A 121 -23.08 -16.78 -2.77
CA SER A 121 -21.89 -17.34 -2.12
C SER A 121 -22.18 -17.87 -0.70
N GLY A 122 -23.39 -17.64 -0.17
CA GLY A 122 -23.77 -18.00 1.20
C GLY A 122 -23.25 -17.04 2.29
N ASP A 123 -22.63 -15.94 1.89
CA ASP A 123 -22.11 -14.92 2.81
C ASP A 123 -23.25 -14.06 3.36
N ASN A 124 -23.18 -13.75 4.65
CA ASN A 124 -24.18 -12.91 5.31
C ASN A 124 -23.93 -11.40 5.04
N GLU A 125 -25.01 -10.62 4.95
CA GLU A 125 -24.95 -9.16 4.69
C GLU A 125 -24.03 -8.42 5.69
N HIS A 126 -23.94 -8.92 6.92
CA HIS A 126 -23.06 -8.38 7.95
C HIS A 126 -21.57 -8.48 7.57
N SER A 127 -21.13 -9.59 6.98
CA SER A 127 -19.75 -9.78 6.55
C SER A 127 -19.39 -8.84 5.40
N ILE A 128 -20.32 -8.59 4.48
CA ILE A 128 -20.13 -7.64 3.37
C ILE A 128 -19.95 -6.22 3.92
N ARG A 129 -20.83 -5.78 4.82
CA ARG A 129 -20.73 -4.44 5.42
C ARG A 129 -19.43 -4.27 6.21
N LYS A 130 -18.99 -5.32 6.92
CA LYS A 130 -17.69 -5.33 7.60
C LYS A 130 -16.53 -5.18 6.60
N ALA A 131 -16.53 -5.97 5.53
CA ALA A 131 -15.49 -5.91 4.49
C ALA A 131 -15.47 -4.56 3.76
N LEU A 132 -16.63 -3.95 3.50
CA LEU A 132 -16.70 -2.61 2.90
C LEU A 132 -16.18 -1.52 3.82
N ARG A 133 -16.47 -1.59 5.13
CA ARG A 133 -15.88 -0.66 6.11
C ARG A 133 -14.37 -0.82 6.20
N GLU A 134 -13.87 -2.05 6.19
CA GLU A 134 -12.44 -2.34 6.15
C GLU A 134 -11.76 -1.73 4.90
N LEU A 135 -12.34 -1.92 3.71
CA LEU A 135 -11.85 -1.30 2.47
C LEU A 135 -11.88 0.23 2.53
N ARG A 136 -12.92 0.83 3.15
CA ARG A 136 -13.01 2.28 3.35
C ARG A 136 -11.90 2.79 4.26
N ASP A 137 -11.73 2.17 5.41
CA ASP A 137 -10.81 2.62 6.46
C ASP A 137 -9.34 2.49 6.03
N LEU A 138 -9.03 1.51 5.18
CA LEU A 138 -7.72 1.33 4.55
C LEU A 138 -7.56 2.12 3.22
N GLY A 139 -8.58 2.88 2.83
CA GLY A 139 -8.56 3.80 1.69
C GLY A 139 -8.76 3.16 0.31
N TYR A 140 -9.05 1.85 0.22
CA TYR A 140 -9.25 1.13 -1.04
C TYR A 140 -10.51 1.60 -1.81
N LEU A 141 -11.48 2.23 -1.13
CA LEU A 141 -12.67 2.79 -1.77
C LEU A 141 -12.49 4.20 -2.35
N GLU A 142 -11.29 4.78 -2.30
CA GLU A 142 -11.03 6.11 -2.90
C GLU A 142 -11.32 6.13 -4.41
N ASP A 143 -11.07 5.02 -5.09
CA ASP A 143 -11.28 4.87 -6.53
C ASP A 143 -12.72 4.40 -6.89
N TYR A 144 -13.58 4.15 -5.88
CA TYR A 144 -14.93 3.61 -6.03
C TYR A 144 -15.99 4.49 -5.33
N PRO A 145 -16.37 5.64 -5.92
CA PRO A 145 -17.17 6.66 -5.25
C PRO A 145 -18.57 6.19 -4.83
N GLU A 146 -19.20 5.29 -5.59
CA GLU A 146 -20.54 4.77 -5.26
C GLU A 146 -20.52 3.84 -4.03
N LEU A 147 -19.45 3.07 -3.85
CA LEU A 147 -19.25 2.22 -2.68
C LEU A 147 -18.80 3.02 -1.47
N LYS A 148 -17.99 4.06 -1.68
CA LYS A 148 -17.55 4.96 -0.61
C LYS A 148 -18.72 5.64 0.11
N LYS A 149 -19.79 6.00 -0.61
CA LYS A 149 -21.01 6.60 -0.04
C LYS A 149 -21.85 5.64 0.80
N THR A 150 -21.76 4.34 0.52
CA THR A 150 -22.65 3.31 1.08
C THR A 150 -22.01 2.52 2.22
N ALA A 151 -20.68 2.54 2.31
CA ALA A 151 -19.91 1.97 3.42
C ALA A 151 -19.96 2.84 4.68
N ASN A 152 -21.14 3.08 5.27
CA ASN A 152 -21.29 3.73 6.58
C ASN A 152 -21.19 2.70 7.72
#